data_AF-A0A318RRD6-F1
#
_entry.id   AF-A0A318RRD6-F1
#
_cell.length_a   1.000
_cell.length_b   1.000
_cell.length_c   1.000
_cell.angle_alpha   90.00
_cell.angle_beta   90.00
_cell.angle_gamma   90.00
#
_symmetry.space_group_name_H-M   'P 1'
#
loop_
_entity.id
_entity.type
_entity.pdbx_description
1 polymer ?
#
loop_
_entity_poly.entity_id
_entity_poly.type
_entity_poly.pdbx_seq_one_letter_code
_entity_poly.pdbx_strand_id
1 'polypeptide(L)'
;MGTRDRDDDGKARQARPRDALGRPLPYGATGVEPVSEVPMPPEQTLEVARELVCAGRPFSAHEILEVRWKTGPDGERPLWQGLAQLCVALTHAARGNAVGADRLLGRGARHLAEYGKSSGPLYGLDVDAVVAAARARIGAGPQ
;
A
#
# COMPACT_ATOMS: atom_id res chain seq x y z
N MET A 1 -2.17 8.57 -32.44
CA MET A 1 -3.38 8.35 -31.62
C MET A 1 -3.25 7.04 -30.88
N GLY A 2 -3.08 7.06 -29.55
CA GLY A 2 -3.17 5.85 -28.73
C GLY A 2 -4.55 5.83 -28.06
N THR A 3 -5.45 5.00 -28.59
CA THR A 3 -6.79 4.79 -28.06
C THR A 3 -6.66 4.27 -26.63
N ARG A 4 -7.03 5.10 -25.66
CA ARG A 4 -7.13 4.68 -24.26
C ARG A 4 -8.36 3.79 -24.16
N ASP A 5 -8.14 2.49 -24.10
CA ASP A 5 -9.17 1.52 -23.75
C ASP A 5 -9.63 1.83 -22.32
N ARG A 6 -10.86 2.35 -22.19
CA ARG A 6 -11.50 2.65 -20.92
C ARG A 6 -12.58 1.60 -20.72
N ASP A 7 -12.59 0.93 -19.57
CA ASP A 7 -13.77 0.17 -19.15
C ASP A 7 -14.94 1.12 -18.88
N ASP A 8 -16.15 0.55 -18.86
CA ASP A 8 -17.43 1.24 -18.68
C ASP A 8 -17.51 2.08 -17.38
N ASP A 9 -16.60 1.83 -16.44
CA ASP A 9 -16.46 2.54 -15.14
C ASP A 9 -15.45 3.71 -15.17
N GLY A 10 -14.80 3.99 -16.32
CA GLY A 10 -13.87 5.11 -16.47
C GLY A 10 -12.49 4.93 -15.79
N LYS A 11 -12.23 3.76 -15.19
CA LYS A 11 -10.91 3.39 -14.68
C LYS A 11 -10.00 2.96 -15.82
N ALA A 12 -8.79 3.53 -15.88
CA ALA A 12 -7.76 3.03 -16.78
C ALA A 12 -7.31 1.65 -16.28
N ARG A 13 -7.80 0.58 -16.91
CA ARG A 13 -7.23 -0.76 -16.77
C ARG A 13 -5.72 -0.63 -16.95
N GLN A 14 -4.95 -1.09 -15.97
CA GLN A 14 -3.48 -1.00 -16.01
C GLN A 14 -2.93 -1.93 -17.11
N ALA A 15 -2.99 -1.49 -18.36
CA ALA A 15 -2.63 -2.31 -19.54
C ALA A 15 -1.12 -2.54 -19.68
N ARG A 16 -0.28 -1.89 -18.85
CA ARG A 16 1.17 -2.06 -18.88
C ARG A 16 1.64 -2.93 -17.70
N PRO A 17 2.45 -3.97 -17.96
CA PRO A 17 3.07 -4.77 -16.91
C PRO A 17 3.95 -3.88 -16.02
N ARG A 18 4.07 -4.24 -14.74
CA ARG A 18 4.89 -3.51 -13.76
C ARG A 18 5.83 -4.44 -13.01
N ASP A 19 6.92 -3.89 -12.49
CA ASP A 19 7.78 -4.59 -11.54
C ASP A 19 7.14 -4.67 -10.14
N ALA A 20 7.80 -5.37 -9.20
CA ALA A 20 7.36 -5.54 -7.82
C ALA A 20 7.16 -4.22 -7.05
N LEU A 21 7.80 -3.15 -7.50
CA LEU A 21 7.70 -1.82 -6.91
C LEU A 21 6.68 -0.95 -7.64
N GLY A 22 5.98 -1.44 -8.67
CA GLY A 22 4.98 -0.70 -9.44
C GLY A 22 5.54 0.20 -10.55
N ARG A 23 6.81 0.06 -10.95
CA ARG A 23 7.36 0.80 -12.10
C ARG A 23 6.87 0.15 -13.39
N PRO A 24 6.39 0.93 -14.37
CA PRO A 24 5.94 0.38 -15.65
C PRO A 24 7.11 -0.26 -16.41
N LEU A 25 6.88 -1.46 -16.93
CA LEU A 25 7.81 -2.19 -17.78
C LEU A 25 7.54 -1.90 -19.27
N PRO A 26 8.50 -2.23 -20.16
CA PRO A 26 8.28 -2.24 -21.60
C PRO A 26 7.12 -3.16 -22.00
N TYR A 27 6.45 -2.87 -23.12
CA TYR A 27 5.46 -3.78 -23.68
C TYR A 27 6.12 -5.11 -24.05
N GLY A 28 5.45 -6.22 -23.73
CA GLY A 28 5.96 -7.58 -23.95
C GLY A 28 6.85 -8.13 -22.82
N ALA A 29 7.21 -7.32 -21.82
CA ALA A 29 7.87 -7.82 -20.62
C ALA A 29 6.85 -8.47 -19.65
N THR A 30 7.26 -9.53 -18.96
CA THR A 30 6.44 -10.13 -17.90
C THR A 30 6.60 -9.32 -16.61
N GLY A 31 5.50 -8.71 -16.16
CA GLY A 31 5.42 -8.02 -14.88
C GLY A 31 4.95 -8.93 -13.74
N VAL A 32 4.87 -8.37 -12.53
CA VAL A 32 4.17 -9.04 -11.43
C VAL A 32 2.67 -9.07 -11.70
N GLU A 33 2.02 -10.13 -11.23
CA GLU A 33 0.57 -10.26 -11.34
C GLU A 33 -0.12 -9.12 -10.55
N PRO A 34 -1.07 -8.39 -11.15
CA PRO A 34 -1.82 -7.35 -10.46
C PRO A 34 -2.64 -7.95 -9.31
N VAL A 35 -2.80 -7.18 -8.25
CA VAL A 35 -3.63 -7.60 -7.12
C VAL A 35 -5.12 -7.51 -7.47
N SER A 36 -5.94 -8.32 -6.81
CA SER A 36 -7.40 -8.25 -6.93
C SER A 36 -7.92 -6.90 -6.42
N GLU A 37 -8.84 -6.29 -7.17
CA GLU A 37 -9.56 -5.07 -6.74
C GLU A 37 -10.82 -5.39 -5.92
N VAL A 38 -11.10 -6.68 -5.67
CA VAL A 38 -12.26 -7.10 -4.88
C VAL A 38 -11.99 -6.82 -3.40
N PRO A 39 -12.87 -6.08 -2.69
CA PRO A 39 -12.72 -5.85 -1.27
C PRO A 39 -12.73 -7.16 -0.48
N MET A 40 -11.75 -7.31 0.41
CA MET A 40 -11.65 -8.45 1.33
C MET A 40 -12.05 -8.03 2.75
N PRO A 41 -12.41 -8.99 3.64
CA PRO A 41 -12.50 -8.76 5.07
C PRO A 41 -11.23 -8.09 5.65
N PRO A 42 -11.35 -7.34 6.74
CA PRO A 42 -10.24 -6.52 7.26
C PRO A 42 -9.03 -7.36 7.66
N GLU A 43 -9.22 -8.47 8.37
CA GLU A 43 -8.15 -9.38 8.79
C GLU A 43 -7.42 -9.99 7.59
N GLN A 44 -8.17 -10.44 6.58
CA GLN A 44 -7.61 -10.99 5.36
C GLN A 44 -6.84 -9.93 4.57
N THR A 45 -7.35 -8.70 4.52
CA THR A 45 -6.66 -7.56 3.88
C THR A 45 -5.29 -7.32 4.54
N LEU A 46 -5.23 -7.36 5.87
CA LEU A 46 -3.99 -7.17 6.62
C LEU A 46 -3.00 -8.31 6.44
N GLU A 47 -3.48 -9.55 6.41
CA GLU A 47 -2.67 -10.73 6.14
C GLU A 47 -2.03 -10.67 4.75
N VAL A 48 -2.83 -10.45 3.70
CA VAL A 48 -2.33 -10.33 2.32
C VAL A 48 -1.37 -9.14 2.19
N ALA A 49 -1.67 -8.00 2.79
CA ALA A 49 -0.75 -6.85 2.77
C ALA A 49 0.59 -7.16 3.44
N ARG A 50 0.59 -7.88 4.57
CA ARG A 50 1.81 -8.33 5.26
C ARG A 50 2.62 -9.29 4.40
N GLU A 51 1.98 -10.27 3.78
CA GLU A 51 2.63 -11.22 2.88
C GLU A 51 3.29 -10.52 1.70
N LEU A 52 2.59 -9.60 1.05
CA LEU A 52 3.12 -8.80 -0.05
C LEU A 52 4.32 -7.95 0.37
N VAL A 53 4.28 -7.32 1.55
CA VAL A 53 5.43 -6.58 2.09
C VAL A 53 6.61 -7.52 2.33
N CYS A 54 6.38 -8.70 2.92
CA CYS A 54 7.44 -9.70 3.14
C CYS A 54 8.03 -10.24 1.83
N ALA A 55 7.22 -10.33 0.78
CA ALA A 55 7.64 -10.72 -0.56
C ALA A 55 8.33 -9.59 -1.36
N GLY A 56 8.62 -8.44 -0.76
CA GLY A 56 9.27 -7.32 -1.45
C GLY A 56 8.34 -6.59 -2.43
N ARG A 57 7.01 -6.73 -2.27
CA ARG A 57 5.98 -6.08 -3.09
C ARG A 57 5.17 -5.03 -2.31
N PRO A 58 5.82 -4.01 -1.71
CA PRO A 58 5.12 -3.01 -0.91
C PRO A 58 4.15 -2.16 -1.73
N PHE A 59 4.34 -2.02 -3.05
CA PHE A 59 3.40 -1.31 -3.91
C PHE A 59 2.08 -2.08 -4.08
N SER A 60 2.17 -3.40 -4.28
CA SER A 60 0.98 -4.26 -4.34
C SER A 60 0.24 -4.29 -2.99
N ALA A 61 0.97 -4.27 -1.86
CA ALA A 61 0.36 -4.16 -0.54
C ALA A 61 -0.40 -2.82 -0.38
N HIS A 62 0.18 -1.72 -0.88
CA HIS A 62 -0.49 -0.43 -0.93
C HIS A 62 -1.81 -0.50 -1.72
N GLU A 63 -1.82 -1.14 -2.89
CA GLU A 63 -3.03 -1.28 -3.71
C GLU A 63 -4.15 -2.05 -2.97
N ILE A 64 -3.83 -3.16 -2.30
CA ILE A 64 -4.78 -3.92 -1.47
C ILE A 64 -5.38 -3.05 -0.35
N LEU A 65 -4.55 -2.30 0.36
CA LEU A 65 -4.99 -1.43 1.44
C LEU A 65 -5.79 -0.22 0.93
N GLU A 66 -5.49 0.27 -0.27
CA GLU A 66 -6.21 1.37 -0.91
C GLU A 66 -7.65 0.98 -1.27
N VAL A 67 -7.86 -0.25 -1.74
CA VAL A 67 -9.20 -0.81 -1.99
C VAL A 67 -10.02 -0.76 -0.71
N ARG A 68 -9.46 -1.24 0.41
CA ARG A 68 -10.14 -1.22 1.71
C ARG A 68 -10.37 0.20 2.24
N TRP A 69 -9.42 1.11 2.05
CA TRP A 69 -9.61 2.53 2.39
C TRP A 69 -10.79 3.16 1.65
N LYS A 70 -10.99 2.82 0.37
CA LYS A 70 -12.05 3.38 -0.47
C LYS A 70 -13.42 2.75 -0.23
N THR A 71 -13.47 1.51 0.25
CA THR A 71 -14.70 0.71 0.35
C THR A 71 -15.13 0.39 1.78
N GLY A 72 -14.23 0.55 2.76
CA GLY A 72 -14.50 0.29 4.17
C GLY A 72 -15.27 1.42 4.87
N PRO A 73 -15.66 1.22 6.13
CA PRO A 73 -16.39 2.21 6.92
C PRO A 73 -15.62 3.52 7.08
N ASP A 74 -16.32 4.66 7.07
CA ASP A 74 -15.70 5.98 7.16
C ASP A 74 -14.86 6.18 8.43
N GLY A 75 -15.32 5.62 9.54
CA GLY A 75 -14.61 5.66 10.82
C GLY A 75 -13.23 4.99 10.78
N GLU A 76 -13.03 4.03 9.87
CA GLU A 76 -11.79 3.27 9.74
C GLU A 76 -10.83 3.85 8.69
N ARG A 77 -11.25 4.87 7.93
CA ARG A 77 -10.43 5.45 6.87
C ARG A 77 -9.01 5.84 7.33
N PRO A 78 -8.81 6.46 8.52
CA PRO A 78 -7.46 6.79 8.98
C PRO A 78 -6.56 5.56 9.18
N LEU A 79 -7.11 4.42 9.62
CA LEU A 79 -6.36 3.16 9.73
C LEU A 79 -5.85 2.71 8.36
N TRP A 80 -6.78 2.52 7.41
CA TRP A 80 -6.47 2.00 6.09
C TRP A 80 -5.57 2.94 5.28
N GLN A 81 -5.84 4.24 5.36
CA GLN A 81 -5.01 5.27 4.73
C GLN A 81 -3.60 5.30 5.34
N GLY A 82 -3.49 5.17 6.67
CA GLY A 82 -2.21 5.12 7.36
C GLY A 82 -1.36 3.93 6.92
N LEU A 83 -1.93 2.73 6.90
CA LEU A 83 -1.25 1.51 6.43
C LEU A 83 -0.84 1.62 4.95
N ALA A 84 -1.75 2.10 4.08
CA ALA A 84 -1.45 2.30 2.67
C ALA A 84 -0.29 3.28 2.47
N GLN A 85 -0.19 4.32 3.31
CA GLN A 85 0.91 5.29 3.30
C GLN A 85 2.24 4.68 3.75
N LEU A 86 2.24 3.79 4.75
CA LEU A 86 3.45 3.05 5.14
C LEU A 86 3.97 2.17 4.00
N CYS A 87 3.09 1.46 3.30
CA CYS A 87 3.46 0.62 2.16
C CYS A 87 4.05 1.44 0.99
N VAL A 88 3.49 2.59 0.66
CA VAL A 88 4.09 3.45 -0.37
C VAL A 88 5.37 4.15 0.13
N ALA A 89 5.53 4.39 1.43
CA ALA A 89 6.80 4.86 2.00
C ALA A 89 7.92 3.83 1.80
N LEU A 90 7.65 2.55 2.09
CA LEU A 90 8.57 1.43 1.81
C LEU A 90 8.90 1.35 0.32
N THR A 91 7.91 1.53 -0.55
CA THR A 91 8.12 1.58 -2.01
C THR A 91 9.05 2.72 -2.41
N HIS A 92 8.89 3.91 -1.83
CA HIS A 92 9.78 5.04 -2.08
C HIS A 92 11.21 4.77 -1.61
N ALA A 93 11.38 4.18 -0.43
CA ALA A 93 12.69 3.81 0.10
C ALA A 93 13.40 2.80 -0.82
N ALA A 94 12.70 1.73 -1.22
CA ALA A 94 13.22 0.72 -2.14
C ALA A 94 13.57 1.29 -3.54
N ARG A 95 12.94 2.40 -3.92
CA ARG A 95 13.24 3.13 -5.17
C ARG A 95 14.37 4.15 -5.03
N GLY A 96 15.00 4.28 -3.87
CA GLY A 96 16.07 5.26 -3.59
C GLY A 96 15.57 6.67 -3.28
N ASN A 97 14.27 6.85 -3.02
CA ASN A 97 13.68 8.15 -2.69
C ASN A 97 13.46 8.27 -1.17
N ALA A 98 14.55 8.51 -0.43
CA ALA A 98 14.52 8.62 1.03
C ALA A 98 13.64 9.76 1.54
N VAL A 99 13.68 10.94 0.89
CA VAL A 99 12.87 12.11 1.29
C VAL A 99 11.38 11.82 1.14
N GLY A 100 10.99 11.19 0.02
CA GLY A 100 9.61 10.79 -0.21
C GLY A 100 9.15 9.72 0.79
N ALA A 101 10.03 8.76 1.09
CA ALA A 101 9.75 7.71 2.07
C ALA A 101 9.48 8.29 3.47
N ASP A 102 10.37 9.15 3.96
CA ASP A 102 10.23 9.78 5.29
C ASP A 102 8.94 10.61 5.40
N ARG A 103 8.64 11.41 4.36
CA ARG A 103 7.41 12.22 4.33
C ARG A 103 6.14 11.36 4.38
N LEU A 104 6.11 10.23 3.67
CA LEU A 104 4.97 9.32 3.66
C LEU A 104 4.86 8.54 4.98
N LEU A 105 5.99 8.11 5.53
CA LEU A 105 6.08 7.46 6.83
C LEU A 105 5.53 8.35 7.95
N GLY A 106 5.94 9.61 8.00
CA GLY A 106 5.46 10.57 8.99
C GLY A 106 3.95 10.80 8.91
N ARG A 107 3.40 10.96 7.69
CA ARG A 107 1.95 11.09 7.50
C ARG A 107 1.19 9.83 7.87
N GLY A 108 1.67 8.66 7.46
CA GLY A 108 1.03 7.37 7.76
C GLY A 108 1.00 7.11 9.26
N ALA A 109 2.14 7.32 9.93
CA ALA A 109 2.25 7.23 11.38
C ALA A 109 1.28 8.17 12.12
N ARG A 110 1.06 9.39 11.61
CA ARG A 110 0.09 10.31 12.20
C ARG A 110 -1.35 9.77 12.11
N HIS A 111 -1.78 9.33 10.93
CA HIS A 111 -3.13 8.76 10.76
C HIS A 111 -3.36 7.55 11.66
N LEU A 112 -2.33 6.70 11.77
CA LEU A 112 -2.33 5.53 12.62
C LEU A 112 -2.40 5.88 14.11
N ALA A 113 -1.61 6.87 14.57
CA ALA A 113 -1.65 7.35 15.94
C ALA A 113 -2.97 8.06 16.29
N GLU A 114 -3.60 8.74 15.33
CA GLU A 114 -4.93 9.33 15.49
C GLU A 114 -6.01 8.25 15.62
N TYR A 115 -5.97 7.23 14.76
CA TYR A 115 -6.92 6.10 14.82
C TYR A 115 -6.76 5.26 16.09
N GLY A 116 -5.52 5.03 16.55
CA GLY A 116 -5.24 4.26 17.76
C GLY A 116 -5.78 4.90 19.05
N LYS A 117 -6.15 6.19 19.02
CA LYS A 117 -6.84 6.87 20.13
C LYS A 117 -8.36 6.69 20.09
N SER A 118 -8.90 6.14 19.00
CA SER A 118 -10.32 5.87 18.86
C SER A 118 -10.70 4.52 19.48
N SER A 119 -12.00 4.26 19.62
CA SER A 119 -12.53 2.95 20.03
C SER A 119 -12.77 2.01 18.83
N GLY A 120 -12.24 2.33 17.65
CA GLY A 120 -12.39 1.53 16.44
C GLY A 120 -11.62 0.21 16.49
N PRO A 121 -12.02 -0.81 15.71
CA PRO A 121 -11.32 -2.08 15.66
C PRO A 121 -9.93 -1.93 15.06
N LEU A 122 -8.95 -2.59 15.67
CA LEU A 122 -7.57 -2.68 15.18
C LEU A 122 -7.26 -4.01 14.51
N TYR A 123 -8.19 -4.97 14.54
CA TYR A 123 -8.05 -6.26 13.86
C TYR A 123 -6.75 -7.02 14.22
N GLY A 124 -6.35 -6.93 15.50
CA GLY A 124 -5.13 -7.54 16.01
C GLY A 124 -3.83 -6.80 15.68
N LEU A 125 -3.90 -5.60 15.09
CA LEU A 125 -2.72 -4.77 14.85
C LEU A 125 -2.23 -4.09 16.13
N ASP A 126 -0.93 -4.21 16.38
CA ASP A 126 -0.19 -3.25 17.17
C ASP A 126 0.32 -2.15 16.25
N VAL A 127 -0.36 -1.00 16.28
CA VAL A 127 -0.10 0.12 15.37
C VAL A 127 1.28 0.73 15.60
N ASP A 128 1.71 0.82 16.86
CA ASP A 128 3.01 1.38 17.21
C ASP A 128 4.13 0.45 16.75
N ALA A 129 3.97 -0.86 16.95
CA ALA A 129 4.91 -1.86 16.44
C ALA A 129 5.00 -1.84 14.90
N VAL A 130 3.88 -1.67 14.20
CA VAL A 130 3.86 -1.56 12.73
C VAL A 130 4.62 -0.31 12.26
N VAL A 131 4.40 0.85 12.88
CA VAL A 131 5.12 2.09 12.54
C VAL A 131 6.62 1.95 12.82
N ALA A 132 6.99 1.37 13.97
CA ALA A 132 8.38 1.11 14.32
C ALA A 132 9.06 0.17 13.32
N ALA A 133 8.38 -0.90 12.91
CA ALA A 133 8.90 -1.84 11.91
C ALA A 133 9.06 -1.19 10.53
N ALA A 134 8.15 -0.29 10.13
CA ALA A 134 8.28 0.48 8.89
C ALA A 134 9.48 1.44 8.94
N ARG A 135 9.66 2.17 10.06
CA ARG A 135 10.83 3.03 10.29
C ARG A 135 12.14 2.28 10.20
N ALA A 136 12.24 1.14 10.88
CA ALA A 136 13.45 0.32 10.88
C ALA A 136 13.83 -0.14 9.46
N ARG A 137 12.85 -0.61 8.67
CA ARG A 137 13.08 -1.02 7.28
C ARG A 137 13.52 0.12 6.36
N ILE A 138 12.95 1.31 6.53
CA ILE A 138 13.33 2.49 5.73
C ILE A 138 14.75 2.95 6.11
N GLY A 139 15.11 2.91 7.39
CA GLY A 139 16.43 3.32 7.89
C GLY A 139 17.56 2.34 7.58
N ALA A 140 17.26 1.04 7.39
CA ALA A 140 18.26 0.02 7.07
C ALA A 140 18.82 0.12 5.64
N GLY A 141 18.20 0.88 4.75
CA GLY A 141 18.53 0.90 3.32
C GLY A 141 18.04 -0.35 2.58
N PRO A 142 18.17 -0.40 1.24
CA PRO A 142 17.81 -1.60 0.49
C PRO A 142 18.77 -2.75 0.85
N GLN A 143 18.21 -3.89 1.26
CA GLN A 143 18.92 -5.16 1.42
C GLN A 143 19.21 -5.79 0.06
#